data_AF-A0AA44Q6K1-F1
#
_entry.id   AF-A0AA44Q6K1-F1
#
_cell.length_a   1.000
_cell.length_b   1.000
_cell.length_c   1.000
_cell.angle_alpha   90.00
_cell.angle_beta   90.00
_cell.angle_gamma   90.00
#
_symmetry.space_group_name_H-M   'P 1'
#
loop_
_entity.id
_entity.type
_entity.pdbx_description
1 polymer ?
#
loop_
_entity_poly.entity_id
_entity_poly.type
_entity_poly.pdbx_seq_one_letter_code
_entity_poly.pdbx_strand_id
1 'polypeptide(L)'
;METRYWKTEQVARGVRISLKENLDNVPSTMIIYLKRLKIAGLTLYPLTSSHVQLGVGDEEFIDYQIKKHGRIVTLETVDFTDHSFPYPVRGVCKVDFAKGLVMEFKTEKQEKLFLKRMDKALENLLKRIKTGGSSNAS
;
A
#
# COMPACT_ATOMS: atom_id res chain seq x y z
N MET A 1 8.13 -12.09 13.47
CA MET A 1 7.69 -10.70 13.75
C MET A 1 6.24 -10.66 13.35
N GLU A 2 5.32 -10.56 14.30
CA GLU A 2 3.90 -10.41 13.97
C GLU A 2 3.64 -8.99 13.48
N THR A 3 3.05 -8.86 12.30
CA THR A 3 2.55 -7.56 11.84
C THR A 3 1.24 -7.27 12.55
N ARG A 4 0.87 -5.99 12.69
CA ARG A 4 -0.36 -5.64 13.42
C ARG A 4 -1.61 -5.95 12.61
N TYR A 5 -1.60 -5.64 11.32
CA TYR A 5 -2.80 -5.67 10.48
C TYR A 5 -2.78 -6.69 9.34
N TRP A 6 -1.63 -7.30 9.07
CA TRP A 6 -1.44 -8.14 7.89
C TRP A 6 -1.19 -9.60 8.27
N LYS A 7 -1.76 -10.51 7.47
CA LYS A 7 -1.36 -11.91 7.45
C LYS A 7 -0.48 -12.15 6.23
N THR A 8 0.53 -12.99 6.40
CA THR A 8 1.44 -13.38 5.32
C THR A 8 1.38 -14.88 5.09
N GLU A 9 1.40 -15.27 3.82
CA GLU A 9 1.38 -16.66 3.37
C GLU A 9 2.42 -16.82 2.27
N GLN A 10 3.28 -17.84 2.36
CA GLN A 10 4.22 -18.18 1.29
C GLN A 10 3.45 -18.85 0.15
N VAL A 11 3.57 -18.32 -1.05
CA VAL A 11 2.95 -18.84 -2.27
C VAL A 11 4.01 -19.06 -3.35
N ALA A 12 3.67 -19.80 -4.41
CA ALA A 12 4.62 -20.17 -5.46
C ALA A 12 5.36 -18.96 -6.10
N ARG A 13 4.74 -17.77 -6.09
CA ARG A 13 5.29 -16.53 -6.69
C ARG A 13 5.62 -15.45 -5.65
N GLY A 14 6.00 -15.84 -4.43
CA GLY A 14 6.46 -14.92 -3.39
C GLY A 14 5.60 -14.97 -2.13
N VAL A 15 5.35 -13.81 -1.53
CA VAL A 15 4.61 -13.69 -0.27
C VAL A 15 3.29 -13.00 -0.53
N ARG A 16 2.18 -13.69 -0.25
CA ARG A 16 0.84 -13.10 -0.25
C ARG A 16 0.62 -12.35 1.05
N ILE A 17 0.25 -11.08 0.94
CA ILE A 17 0.00 -10.16 2.05
C ILE A 17 -1.47 -9.75 2.00
N SER A 18 -2.25 -10.14 3.00
CA SER A 18 -3.69 -9.83 3.08
C SER A 18 -4.03 -9.23 4.43
N LEU A 19 -5.20 -8.61 4.54
CA LEU A 19 -5.68 -8.08 5.82
C LEU A 19 -5.98 -9.24 6.78
N LYS A 20 -5.72 -9.02 8.07
CA LYS A 20 -6.25 -9.87 9.14
C LYS A 20 -7.76 -9.70 9.24
N GLU A 21 -8.42 -10.75 9.72
CA GLU A 21 -9.86 -10.74 9.97
C GLU A 21 -10.22 -9.77 11.11
N ASN A 22 -11.45 -9.26 11.10
CA ASN A 22 -12.04 -8.42 12.16
C ASN A 22 -11.38 -7.05 12.36
N LEU A 23 -10.90 -6.42 11.28
CA LEU A 23 -10.42 -5.04 11.32
C LEU A 23 -11.56 -4.05 10.99
N ASP A 24 -12.32 -3.67 12.01
CA ASP A 24 -13.41 -2.71 11.87
C ASP A 24 -12.92 -1.39 11.25
N ASN A 25 -13.67 -0.88 10.27
CA ASN A 25 -13.38 0.37 9.53
C ASN A 25 -12.12 0.34 8.64
N VAL A 26 -11.57 -0.84 8.34
CA VAL A 26 -10.54 -0.98 7.29
C VAL A 26 -11.20 -1.45 5.99
N PRO A 27 -11.18 -0.64 4.92
CA PRO A 27 -11.69 -1.07 3.62
C PRO A 27 -10.84 -2.21 3.05
N SER A 28 -11.50 -3.24 2.52
CA SER A 28 -10.84 -4.38 1.89
C SER A 28 -10.09 -3.99 0.62
N THR A 29 -10.69 -3.12 -0.19
CA THR A 29 -10.06 -2.56 -1.38
C THR A 29 -9.40 -1.23 -1.06
N MET A 30 -8.11 -1.11 -1.35
CA MET A 30 -7.33 0.11 -1.12
C MET A 30 -6.40 0.39 -2.31
N ILE A 31 -6.11 1.67 -2.53
CA ILE A 31 -5.10 2.10 -3.49
C ILE A 31 -3.75 2.10 -2.79
N ILE A 32 -2.81 1.28 -3.27
CA ILE A 32 -1.45 1.26 -2.76
C ILE A 32 -0.54 2.11 -3.64
N TYR A 33 0.16 3.06 -3.02
CA TYR A 33 1.20 3.85 -3.65
C TYR A 33 2.56 3.35 -3.19
N LEU A 34 3.35 2.85 -4.13
CA LEU A 34 4.71 2.39 -3.93
C LEU A 34 5.65 3.47 -4.47
N LYS A 35 6.17 4.31 -3.58
CA LYS A 35 6.97 5.51 -3.91
C LYS A 35 8.45 5.29 -3.60
N ARG A 36 9.34 5.97 -4.31
CA ARG A 36 10.75 6.05 -3.88
C ARG A 36 10.86 6.88 -2.60
N LEU A 37 11.65 6.42 -1.64
CA LEU A 37 11.98 7.21 -0.46
C LEU A 37 12.84 8.42 -0.86
N LYS A 38 12.45 9.63 -0.45
CA LYS A 38 13.28 10.83 -0.52
C LYS A 38 13.71 11.20 0.90
N ILE A 39 15.01 11.37 1.13
CA ILE A 39 15.54 11.84 2.42
C ILE A 39 16.36 13.12 2.12
N ALA A 40 16.05 14.22 2.82
CA ALA A 40 16.82 15.47 2.82
C ALA A 40 17.20 16.02 1.42
N GLY A 41 16.23 16.10 0.50
CA GLY A 41 16.46 16.69 -0.84
C GLY A 41 17.26 15.82 -1.82
N LEU A 42 17.97 14.80 -1.34
CA LEU A 42 18.69 13.84 -2.17
C LEU A 42 17.79 12.65 -2.51
N THR A 43 17.70 12.32 -3.80
CA THR A 43 17.13 11.04 -4.22
C THR A 43 18.18 9.97 -3.94
N LEU A 44 18.15 9.38 -2.75
CA LEU A 44 18.94 8.19 -2.45
C LEU A 44 18.53 7.09 -3.44
N TYR A 45 19.35 6.86 -4.46
CA TYR A 45 19.54 5.51 -4.95
C TYR A 45 20.25 4.77 -3.82
N PRO A 46 19.53 3.85 -3.17
CA PRO A 46 19.53 2.51 -3.72
C PRO A 46 18.14 1.86 -3.75
N LEU A 47 17.92 1.07 -4.79
CA LEU A 47 17.34 -0.29 -4.88
C LEU A 47 16.66 -0.98 -3.66
N THR A 48 16.19 -0.31 -2.60
CA THR A 48 15.80 -0.99 -1.35
C THR A 48 14.56 -0.43 -0.64
N SER A 49 13.94 0.67 -1.09
CA SER A 49 12.80 1.23 -0.36
C SER A 49 11.64 1.76 -1.19
N SER A 50 10.57 0.95 -1.30
CA SER A 50 9.24 1.46 -1.61
C SER A 50 8.62 2.00 -0.32
N HIS A 51 8.41 3.32 -0.24
CA HIS A 51 7.50 3.91 0.72
C HIS A 51 6.07 3.49 0.33
N VAL A 52 5.32 3.01 1.32
CA VAL A 52 3.94 2.57 1.14
C VAL A 52 3.03 3.69 1.65
N GLN A 53 2.05 4.07 0.83
CA GLN A 53 0.90 4.85 1.26
C GLN A 53 -0.36 4.11 0.78
N LEU A 54 -1.42 4.13 1.59
CA LEU A 54 -2.73 3.60 1.24
C LEU A 54 -3.72 4.74 1.04
N GLY A 55 -4.68 4.56 0.14
CA GLY A 55 -5.83 5.45 -0.07
C GLY A 55 -7.10 4.63 -0.21
N VAL A 56 -8.25 5.25 0.01
CA VAL A 56 -9.55 4.54 0.10
C VAL A 56 -10.47 4.85 -1.07
N GLY A 57 -10.34 6.02 -1.67
CA GLY A 57 -11.23 6.47 -2.74
C GLY A 57 -10.52 6.76 -4.06
N ASP A 58 -11.22 6.51 -5.16
CA ASP A 58 -10.79 6.93 -6.49
C ASP A 58 -10.69 8.46 -6.56
N GLU A 59 -11.51 9.20 -5.79
CA GLU A 59 -11.41 10.66 -5.61
C GLU A 59 -10.08 11.10 -5.01
N GLU A 60 -9.62 10.48 -3.91
CA GLU A 60 -8.31 10.78 -3.29
C GLU A 60 -7.16 10.56 -4.29
N PHE A 61 -7.31 9.56 -5.17
CA PHE A 61 -6.36 9.29 -6.22
C PHE A 61 -6.42 10.28 -7.38
N ILE A 62 -7.62 10.64 -7.84
CA ILE A 62 -7.83 11.65 -8.89
C ILE A 62 -7.26 13.00 -8.45
N ASP A 63 -7.54 13.43 -7.22
CA ASP A 63 -7.00 14.67 -6.64
C ASP A 63 -5.47 14.64 -6.58
N TYR A 64 -4.89 13.52 -6.16
CA TYR A 64 -3.44 13.34 -6.16
C TYR A 64 -2.83 13.44 -7.57
N GLN A 65 -3.47 12.83 -8.56
CA GLN A 65 -3.00 12.82 -9.94
C GLN A 65 -3.11 14.21 -10.57
N ILE A 66 -4.23 14.91 -10.39
CA ILE A 66 -4.42 16.29 -10.85
C ILE A 66 -3.36 17.18 -10.22
N LYS A 67 -3.21 17.16 -8.89
CA LYS A 67 -2.28 18.02 -8.15
C LYS A 67 -0.82 17.81 -8.55
N LYS A 68 -0.41 16.58 -8.83
CA LYS A 68 1.00 16.23 -9.03
C LYS A 68 1.40 16.11 -10.49
N HIS A 69 0.48 15.72 -11.35
CA HIS A 69 0.75 15.34 -12.73
C HIS A 69 -0.09 16.11 -13.76
N GLY A 70 -1.10 16.89 -13.34
CA GLY A 70 -1.93 17.70 -14.23
C GLY A 70 -2.80 16.90 -15.20
N ARG A 71 -2.95 15.59 -14.97
CA ARG A 71 -3.74 14.69 -15.82
C ARG A 71 -4.30 13.52 -15.03
N ILE A 72 -5.43 12.98 -15.48
CA ILE A 72 -6.05 11.78 -14.92
C ILE A 72 -5.55 10.56 -15.69
N VAL A 73 -5.19 9.51 -14.97
CA VAL A 73 -4.86 8.19 -15.53
C VAL A 73 -5.74 7.15 -14.87
N THR A 74 -6.17 6.13 -15.61
CA THR A 74 -6.98 5.04 -15.07
C THR A 74 -6.14 4.15 -14.17
N LEU A 75 -6.67 3.77 -13.00
CA LEU A 75 -6.07 2.73 -12.17
C LEU A 75 -6.55 1.37 -12.63
N GLU A 76 -5.61 0.50 -12.93
CA GLU A 76 -5.92 -0.92 -13.07
C GLU A 76 -6.10 -1.54 -11.68
N THR A 77 -7.18 -2.32 -11.56
CA THR A 77 -7.35 -3.22 -10.43
C THR A 77 -6.60 -4.49 -10.76
N VAL A 78 -5.68 -4.89 -9.88
CA VAL A 78 -4.85 -6.07 -10.11
C VAL A 78 -5.41 -7.23 -9.29
N ASP A 79 -5.69 -8.35 -9.97
CA ASP A 79 -5.99 -9.62 -9.30
C ASP A 79 -4.67 -10.38 -9.10
N PHE A 80 -4.30 -10.61 -7.84
CA PHE A 80 -3.03 -11.23 -7.45
C PHE A 80 -3.12 -12.76 -7.29
N THR A 81 -4.17 -13.37 -7.83
CA THR A 81 -4.20 -14.84 -8.00
C THR A 81 -3.08 -15.30 -8.92
N ASP A 82 -2.77 -14.55 -9.98
CA ASP A 82 -1.76 -14.91 -10.99
C ASP A 82 -0.59 -13.92 -11.13
N HIS A 83 -0.62 -12.79 -10.43
CA HIS A 83 0.37 -11.72 -10.57
C HIS A 83 1.15 -11.49 -9.27
N SER A 84 2.46 -11.28 -9.40
CA SER A 84 3.37 -10.96 -8.32
C SER A 84 4.19 -9.72 -8.69
N PHE A 85 4.55 -8.91 -7.70
CA PHE A 85 5.42 -7.75 -7.91
C PHE A 85 6.80 -7.95 -7.31
N PRO A 86 7.89 -7.66 -8.05
CA PRO A 86 9.23 -7.68 -7.48
C PRO A 86 9.41 -6.55 -6.48
N TYR A 87 9.99 -6.83 -5.31
CA TYR A 87 10.40 -5.80 -4.37
C TYR A 87 11.89 -5.44 -4.54
N PRO A 88 12.24 -4.14 -4.65
CA PRO A 88 11.35 -2.97 -4.63
C PRO A 88 10.69 -2.68 -5.99
N VAL A 89 9.50 -2.11 -5.95
CA VAL A 89 8.77 -1.61 -7.13
C VAL A 89 8.28 -0.18 -6.90
N ARG A 90 8.09 0.56 -8.00
CA ARG A 90 7.39 1.85 -8.00
C ARG A 90 6.11 1.72 -8.81
N GLY A 91 5.00 2.18 -8.25
CA GLY A 91 3.72 2.11 -8.94
C GLY A 91 2.58 2.60 -8.08
N VAL A 92 1.40 2.66 -8.68
CA VAL A 92 0.13 2.82 -7.98
C VAL A 92 -0.82 1.78 -8.56
N CYS A 93 -1.49 1.02 -7.71
CA CYS A 93 -2.51 0.07 -8.13
C CYS A 93 -3.64 0.02 -7.11
N LYS A 94 -4.82 -0.39 -7.57
CA LYS A 94 -5.96 -0.71 -6.71
C LYS A 94 -5.91 -2.19 -6.38
N VAL A 95 -5.94 -2.50 -5.09
CA VAL A 95 -5.72 -3.85 -4.56
C VAL A 95 -6.88 -4.23 -3.66
N ASP A 96 -7.45 -5.40 -3.91
CA ASP A 96 -8.35 -6.07 -2.97
C ASP A 96 -7.52 -6.89 -1.97
N PHE A 97 -7.33 -6.37 -0.77
CA PHE A 97 -6.56 -7.02 0.29
C PHE A 97 -7.32 -8.16 0.99
N ALA A 98 -8.58 -8.42 0.65
CA ALA A 98 -9.23 -9.68 1.01
C ALA A 98 -8.63 -10.85 0.21
N LYS A 99 -8.33 -10.62 -1.08
CA LYS A 99 -7.60 -11.57 -1.95
C LYS A 99 -6.09 -11.54 -1.70
N GLY A 100 -5.57 -10.36 -1.36
CA GLY A 100 -4.17 -10.13 -0.98
C GLY A 100 -3.31 -9.59 -2.11
N LEU A 101 -2.15 -9.06 -1.75
CA LEU A 101 -1.09 -8.55 -2.61
C LEU A 101 0.06 -9.55 -2.60
N VAL A 102 0.52 -10.01 -3.77
CA VAL A 102 1.69 -10.90 -3.84
C VAL A 102 2.95 -10.11 -4.17
N MET A 103 3.96 -10.20 -3.30
CA MET A 103 5.25 -9.53 -3.43
C MET A 103 6.39 -10.56 -3.44
N GLU A 104 7.33 -10.41 -4.37
CA GLU A 104 8.57 -11.18 -4.40
C GLU A 104 9.68 -10.42 -3.66
N PHE A 105 10.17 -11.00 -2.57
CA PHE A 105 11.28 -10.44 -1.80
C PHE A 105 12.56 -11.24 -2.05
N LYS A 106 13.69 -10.54 -2.23
CA LYS A 106 15.00 -11.20 -2.36
C LYS A 106 15.54 -11.71 -1.03
N THR A 107 15.08 -11.13 0.08
CA THR A 107 15.54 -11.46 1.44
C THR A 107 14.41 -11.27 2.44
N GLU A 108 14.44 -12.04 3.53
CA GLU A 108 13.51 -11.90 4.66
C GLU A 108 13.57 -10.49 5.29
N LYS A 109 14.75 -9.83 5.24
CA LYS A 109 14.94 -8.45 5.70
C LYS A 109 14.09 -7.46 4.91
N GLN A 110 13.93 -7.67 3.60
CA GLN A 110 13.10 -6.82 2.75
C GLN A 110 11.62 -7.02 3.05
N GLU A 111 11.19 -8.27 3.23
CA GLU A 111 9.82 -8.60 3.65
C GLU A 111 9.46 -7.91 4.97
N LYS A 112 10.27 -8.11 6.02
CA LYS A 112 10.06 -7.47 7.33
C LYS A 112 9.98 -5.95 7.24
N LEU A 113 10.86 -5.35 6.42
CA LEU A 113 10.87 -3.90 6.21
C LEU A 113 9.61 -3.41 5.48
N PHE A 114 9.15 -4.16 4.47
CA PHE A 114 7.93 -3.83 3.73
C PHE A 114 6.70 -3.93 4.61
N LEU A 115 6.56 -5.01 5.38
CA LEU A 115 5.43 -5.21 6.29
C LEU A 115 5.35 -4.12 7.36
N LYS A 116 6.49 -3.68 7.92
CA LYS A 116 6.53 -2.54 8.85
C LYS A 116 6.03 -1.24 8.21
N ARG A 117 6.27 -1.04 6.91
CA ARG A 117 5.75 0.12 6.17
C ARG A 117 4.28 -0.01 5.87
N MET A 118 3.80 -1.21 5.56
CA MET A 118 2.38 -1.51 5.39
C MET A 118 1.59 -1.20 6.67
N ASP A 119 2.08 -1.66 7.83
CA ASP A 119 1.49 -1.35 9.15
C ASP A 119 1.40 0.17 9.35
N LYS A 120 2.52 0.89 9.20
CA LYS A 120 2.54 2.36 9.34
C LYS A 120 1.61 3.08 8.35
N ALA A 121 1.51 2.59 7.12
CA ALA A 121 0.64 3.16 6.09
C ALA A 121 -0.83 3.04 6.47
N LEU A 122 -1.23 1.88 7.01
CA LEU A 122 -2.60 1.66 7.46
C LEU A 122 -2.93 2.47 8.72
N GLU A 123 -2.01 2.59 9.67
CA GLU A 123 -2.18 3.46 10.84
C GLU A 123 -2.42 4.92 10.43
N ASN A 124 -1.64 5.41 9.47
CA ASN A 124 -1.82 6.76 8.93
C ASN A 124 -3.15 6.91 8.19
N LEU A 125 -3.58 5.88 7.46
CA LEU A 125 -4.89 5.89 6.81
C LEU A 125 -6.02 5.96 7.84
N LEU A 126 -6.00 5.10 8.85
CA LEU A 126 -7.00 5.08 9.91
C LEU A 126 -7.06 6.41 10.68
N LYS A 127 -5.91 7.04 10.94
CA LYS A 127 -5.86 8.40 11.52
C LYS A 127 -6.56 9.42 10.62
N ARG A 128 -6.28 9.41 9.32
CA ARG A 128 -6.92 10.33 8.35
C ARG A 128 -8.43 10.13 8.27
N ILE A 129 -8.90 8.88 8.26
CA ILE A 129 -10.34 8.56 8.27
C ILE A 129 -10.99 9.13 9.54
N LYS A 130 -10.38 8.90 10.71
CA LYS A 130 -10.89 9.43 11.98
C LYS A 130 -10.93 10.96 12.02
N THR A 131 -9.91 11.65 11.49
CA THR A 131 -9.88 13.12 11.46
C THR A 131 -10.80 13.72 10.40
N GLY A 132 -10.96 13.07 9.25
CA GLY A 132 -11.86 13.51 8.17
C GLY A 132 -13.34 13.28 8.45
N GLY A 133 -13.67 12.35 9.35
CA GLY A 133 -15.04 12.14 9.83
C GLY A 133 -15.53 13.18 10.84
N SER A 134 -14.67 14.08 11.32
CA SER A 134 -15.03 15.09 12.34
C SER A 134 -15.38 16.46 11.74
N SER A 135 -15.28 16.66 10.43
CA SER A 135 -15.55 17.95 9.78
C SER A 135 -16.96 18.08 9.18
N ASN A 136 -17.83 17.07 9.34
CA ASN A 136 -19.24 17.12 8.94
C ASN A 136 -20.18 16.74 10.10
N ALA A 137 -19.93 17.29 11.29
CA ALA A 137 -20.97 17.41 12.31
C ALA A 137 -21.34 18.89 12.38
N SER A 138 -22.59 19.14 11.98
CA SER A 138 -23.35 20.38 11.88
C SER A 138 -23.08 21.45 12.92
#